data_AF-A0AAV4IWQ9-F1
#
_entry.id   AF-A0AAV4IWQ9-F1
#
_cell.length_a   1.000
_cell.length_b   1.000
_cell.length_c   1.000
_cell.angle_alpha   90.00
_cell.angle_beta   90.00
_cell.angle_gamma   90.00
#
_symmetry.space_group_name_H-M   'P 1'
#
loop_
_entity.id
_entity.type
_entity.pdbx_description
1 polymer ?
#
loop_
_entity_poly.entity_id
_entity_poly.type
_entity_poly.pdbx_seq_one_letter_code
_entity_poly.pdbx_strand_id
1 'polypeptide(L)'
;MVKAFKKLHGGDLSKVDMFVGRMMETTPSGPGELFTQTLIDQFTRIRDGDRFWFENEDNGLFSEEERKALMNFTLSYVMQNITGKKMNDDLELQDDVFTVSQDGACSLKMFFNESDLEKCHKPKKYNFFKGSEIPYIIIWTCLGLLPFCKSL
;
A
#
# COMPACT_ATOMS: atom_id res chain seq x y z
N MET A 1 1.72 -21.72 -15.50
CA MET A 1 0.91 -20.54 -15.17
C MET A 1 -0.15 -20.23 -16.24
N VAL A 2 0.22 -19.82 -17.46
CA VAL A 2 -0.72 -19.43 -18.53
C VAL A 2 -1.79 -20.49 -18.87
N LYS A 3 -1.43 -21.79 -18.90
CA LYS A 3 -2.40 -22.87 -19.14
C LYS A 3 -3.48 -22.95 -18.04
N ALA A 4 -3.10 -22.78 -16.78
CA ALA A 4 -4.03 -22.79 -15.65
C ALA A 4 -4.93 -21.54 -15.68
N PHE A 5 -4.34 -20.39 -15.98
CA PHE A 5 -5.06 -19.13 -16.17
C PHE A 5 -6.10 -19.24 -17.29
N LYS A 6 -5.73 -19.79 -18.46
CA LYS A 6 -6.65 -20.05 -19.57
C LYS A 6 -7.78 -21.00 -19.16
N LYS A 7 -7.47 -22.07 -18.43
CA LYS A 7 -8.46 -23.04 -17.95
C LYS A 7 -9.47 -22.41 -16.99
N LEU A 8 -9.00 -21.58 -16.05
CA LEU A 8 -9.83 -20.89 -15.07
C LEU A 8 -10.90 -20.02 -15.75
N HIS A 9 -10.54 -19.32 -16.82
CA HIS A 9 -11.43 -18.42 -17.56
C HIS A 9 -12.14 -19.12 -18.74
N GLY A 10 -12.06 -20.45 -18.86
CA GLY A 10 -12.69 -21.19 -19.94
C GLY A 10 -12.16 -20.85 -21.34
N GLY A 11 -10.95 -20.29 -21.44
CA GLY A 11 -10.39 -19.78 -22.69
C GLY A 11 -10.99 -18.46 -23.19
N ASP A 12 -11.84 -17.81 -22.39
CA ASP A 12 -12.56 -16.59 -22.73
C ASP A 12 -11.91 -15.38 -22.06
N LEU A 13 -11.32 -14.48 -22.86
CA LEU A 13 -10.64 -13.29 -22.35
C LEU A 13 -11.61 -12.27 -21.75
N SER A 14 -12.89 -12.27 -22.13
CA SER A 14 -13.88 -11.32 -21.60
C SER A 14 -14.20 -11.55 -20.12
N LYS A 15 -13.88 -12.74 -19.61
CA LYS A 15 -14.07 -13.12 -18.20
C LYS A 15 -12.87 -12.80 -17.32
N VAL A 16 -11.77 -12.33 -17.91
CA VAL A 16 -10.55 -12.01 -17.16
C VAL A 16 -10.79 -10.76 -16.33
N ASP A 17 -10.65 -10.91 -15.02
CA ASP A 17 -10.63 -9.78 -14.10
C ASP A 17 -9.46 -8.85 -14.42
N MET A 18 -9.75 -7.55 -14.46
CA MET A 18 -8.76 -6.53 -14.79
C MET A 18 -7.51 -6.62 -13.91
N PHE A 19 -7.66 -6.81 -12.59
CA PHE A 19 -6.52 -6.91 -11.68
C PHE A 19 -5.63 -8.12 -11.99
N VAL A 20 -6.23 -9.29 -12.23
CA VAL A 20 -5.47 -10.51 -12.54
C VAL A 20 -4.81 -10.39 -13.91
N GLY A 21 -5.52 -9.86 -14.91
CA GLY A 21 -4.96 -9.56 -16.23
C GLY A 21 -3.74 -8.65 -16.15
N ARG A 22 -3.86 -7.53 -15.43
CA ARG A 22 -2.75 -6.60 -15.19
C ARG A 22 -1.55 -7.25 -14.51
N MET A 23 -1.76 -8.13 -13.52
CA MET A 23 -0.68 -8.88 -12.88
C MET A 23 0.01 -9.86 -13.84
N MET A 24 -0.73 -10.44 -14.78
CA MET A 24 -0.19 -11.33 -15.82
C MET A 24 0.64 -10.60 -16.88
N GLU A 25 0.47 -9.28 -17.03
CA GLU A 25 1.30 -8.44 -17.92
C GLU A 25 2.61 -7.98 -17.27
N THR A 26 2.76 -8.12 -15.95
CA THR A 26 3.95 -7.69 -15.21
C THR A 26 5.18 -8.52 -15.59
N THR A 27 6.31 -7.82 -15.74
CA THR A 27 7.61 -8.39 -16.12
C THR A 27 8.63 -8.13 -15.01
N PRO A 28 9.83 -8.77 -15.04
CA PRO A 28 10.91 -8.43 -14.11
C PRO A 28 11.34 -6.96 -14.19
N SER A 29 11.11 -6.29 -15.34
CA SER A 29 11.37 -4.87 -15.54
C SER A 29 10.29 -3.93 -15.01
N GLY A 30 9.17 -4.46 -14.49
CA GLY A 30 8.09 -3.66 -13.91
C GLY A 30 6.70 -4.01 -14.44
N PRO A 31 5.70 -3.16 -14.13
CA PRO A 31 4.31 -3.40 -14.50
C PRO A 31 4.11 -3.48 -16.01
N GLY A 32 3.08 -4.23 -16.43
CA GLY A 32 2.63 -4.26 -17.81
C GLY A 32 2.04 -2.93 -18.31
N GLU A 33 1.67 -2.90 -19.58
CA GLU A 33 1.12 -1.71 -20.25
C GLU A 33 -0.11 -1.17 -19.52
N LEU A 34 -1.06 -2.04 -19.17
CA LEU A 34 -2.32 -1.58 -18.58
C LEU A 34 -2.12 -0.98 -17.18
N PHE A 35 -1.25 -1.57 -16.34
CA PHE A 35 -0.89 -0.95 -15.07
C PHE A 35 -0.16 0.37 -15.27
N THR A 36 0.81 0.41 -16.18
CA THR A 36 1.65 1.59 -16.44
C THR A 36 0.80 2.77 -16.90
N GLN A 37 -0.04 2.59 -17.92
CA GLN A 37 -0.89 3.65 -18.46
C GLN A 37 -1.91 4.13 -17.41
N THR A 38 -2.51 3.22 -16.65
CA THR A 38 -3.45 3.61 -15.59
C THR A 38 -2.76 4.44 -14.50
N LEU A 39 -1.54 4.06 -14.11
CA LEU A 39 -0.79 4.80 -13.08
C LEU A 39 -0.36 6.18 -13.60
N ILE A 40 0.16 6.26 -14.82
CA ILE A 40 0.55 7.54 -15.43
C ILE A 40 -0.67 8.47 -15.51
N ASP A 41 -1.79 8.02 -16.08
CA ASP A 41 -3.02 8.82 -16.16
C ASP A 41 -3.46 9.32 -14.77
N GLN A 42 -3.48 8.42 -13.79
CA GLN A 42 -3.95 8.77 -12.45
C GLN A 42 -3.02 9.76 -11.74
N PHE A 43 -1.69 9.60 -11.83
CA PHE A 43 -0.75 10.54 -11.22
C PHE A 43 -0.71 11.89 -11.95
N THR A 44 -0.81 11.90 -13.28
CA THR A 44 -0.92 13.14 -14.05
C THR A 44 -2.18 13.91 -13.67
N ARG A 45 -3.33 13.24 -13.57
CA ARG A 45 -4.59 13.89 -13.17
C ARG A 45 -4.57 14.38 -11.72
N ILE A 46 -3.89 13.69 -10.82
CA ILE A 46 -3.69 14.16 -9.44
C ILE A 46 -2.87 15.45 -9.45
N ARG A 47 -1.73 15.45 -10.15
CA ARG A 47 -0.86 16.62 -10.27
C ARG A 47 -1.59 17.82 -10.88
N ASP A 48 -2.17 17.63 -12.06
CA ASP A 48 -2.75 18.71 -12.86
C ASP A 48 -4.09 19.21 -12.26
N GLY A 49 -4.78 18.36 -11.49
CA GLY A 49 -6.06 18.67 -10.85
C GLY A 49 -5.93 19.30 -9.46
N ASP A 50 -4.74 19.31 -8.86
CA ASP A 50 -4.54 19.85 -7.51
C ASP A 50 -4.21 21.35 -7.56
N ARG A 51 -5.15 22.17 -7.09
CA ARG A 51 -4.96 23.62 -6.95
C ARG A 51 -3.74 23.96 -6.08
N PHE A 52 -3.45 23.13 -5.08
CA PHE A 52 -2.34 23.32 -4.14
C PHE A 52 -1.07 22.57 -4.55
N TRP A 53 -1.00 22.06 -5.79
CA TRP A 53 0.24 21.49 -6.31
C TRP A 53 1.39 22.50 -6.20
N PHE A 54 2.55 22.07 -5.70
CA PHE A 54 3.63 23.00 -5.33
C PHE A 54 4.26 23.71 -6.53
N GLU A 55 4.17 23.13 -7.74
CA GLU A 55 4.65 23.76 -8.98
C GLU A 55 3.65 24.76 -9.56
N ASN A 56 2.41 24.79 -9.06
CA ASN A 56 1.39 25.73 -9.54
C ASN A 56 1.68 27.14 -9.04
N GLU A 57 2.13 28.03 -9.92
CA GLU A 57 2.49 29.41 -9.56
C GLU A 57 1.28 30.28 -9.21
N ASP A 58 0.09 29.93 -9.70
CA ASP A 58 -1.14 30.71 -9.51
C ASP A 58 -1.68 30.66 -8.07
N ASN A 59 -1.25 29.69 -7.26
CA ASN A 59 -1.71 29.54 -5.87
C ASN A 59 -0.94 30.42 -4.87
N GLY A 60 0.21 31.00 -5.27
CA GLY A 60 1.02 31.88 -4.43
C GLY A 60 1.56 31.25 -3.14
N LEU A 61 1.62 29.92 -3.04
CA LEU A 61 2.06 29.22 -1.82
C LEU A 61 3.58 29.28 -1.60
N PHE A 62 4.35 29.26 -2.68
CA PHE A 62 5.81 29.19 -2.67
C PHE A 62 6.42 30.27 -3.56
N SER A 63 7.61 30.76 -3.22
CA SER A 63 8.43 31.58 -4.12
C SER A 63 9.07 30.72 -5.23
N GLU A 64 9.63 31.36 -6.26
CA GLU A 64 10.36 30.64 -7.32
C GLU A 64 11.57 29.88 -6.75
N GLU A 65 12.28 30.50 -5.80
CA GLU A 65 13.42 29.90 -5.11
C GLU A 65 13.01 28.70 -4.26
N GLU A 66 11.88 28.79 -3.55
CA GLU A 66 11.35 27.68 -2.76
C GLU A 66 10.91 26.52 -3.64
N ARG A 67 10.26 26.77 -4.78
CA ARG A 67 9.90 25.71 -5.76
C ARG A 67 11.15 25.00 -6.29
N LYS A 68 12.19 25.76 -6.66
CA LYS A 68 13.48 25.20 -7.09
C LYS A 68 14.13 24.36 -5.99
N ALA A 69 14.04 24.78 -4.73
CA ALA A 69 14.51 23.98 -3.60
C ALA A 69 13.70 22.69 -3.43
N LEU A 70 12.36 22.77 -3.53
CA LEU A 70 11.46 21.61 -3.41
C LEU A 70 11.75 20.53 -4.45
N MET A 71 12.06 20.91 -5.69
CA MET A 71 12.42 19.97 -6.76
C MET A 71 13.70 19.17 -6.48
N ASN A 72 14.57 19.67 -5.60
CA ASN A 72 15.81 18.99 -5.22
C ASN A 72 15.65 18.11 -3.97
N PHE A 73 14.50 18.14 -3.29
CA PHE A 73 14.28 17.26 -2.14
C PHE A 73 14.01 15.82 -2.59
N THR A 74 14.88 14.92 -2.14
CA THR A 74 14.74 13.47 -2.33
C THR A 74 14.32 12.82 -1.02
N LEU A 75 13.81 11.57 -1.11
CA LEU A 75 13.51 10.80 0.10
C LEU A 75 14.79 10.50 0.92
N SER A 76 15.95 10.35 0.26
CA SER A 76 17.24 10.21 0.94
C SER A 76 17.55 11.41 1.83
N TYR A 77 17.38 12.63 1.30
CA TYR A 77 17.53 13.86 2.08
C TYR A 77 16.62 13.87 3.32
N VAL A 78 15.35 13.51 3.16
CA VAL A 78 14.39 13.46 4.29
C VAL A 78 14.85 12.46 5.35
N MET A 79 15.26 11.26 4.96
CA MET A 79 15.72 10.22 5.89
C MET A 79 16.96 10.63 6.67
N GLN A 80 17.94 11.25 6.01
CA GLN A 80 19.18 11.73 6.65
C GLN A 80 18.87 12.82 7.70
N ASN A 81 17.99 13.77 7.36
CA ASN A 81 17.63 14.85 8.28
C ASN A 81 16.83 14.35 9.49
N ILE A 82 15.91 13.40 9.31
CA ILE A 82 15.12 12.84 10.41
C ILE A 82 15.98 11.98 11.35
N THR A 83 16.89 11.17 10.79
CA THR A 83 17.70 10.23 11.59
C THR A 83 18.90 10.90 12.25
N GLY A 84 19.22 12.14 11.88
CA GLY A 84 20.41 12.86 12.36
C GLY A 84 21.74 12.25 11.88
N LYS A 85 21.68 11.21 11.04
CA LYS A 85 22.85 10.60 10.41
C LYS A 85 23.13 11.31 9.10
N LYS A 86 24.18 12.15 9.09
CA LYS A 86 24.67 12.77 7.87
C LYS A 86 25.48 11.75 7.07
N MET A 87 25.65 12.00 5.77
CA MET A 87 26.46 11.23 4.79
C MET A 87 27.91 10.88 5.21
N ASN A 88 28.36 11.22 6.41
CA ASN A 88 29.74 11.09 6.87
C ASN A 88 29.93 10.05 7.99
N ASP A 89 28.86 9.40 8.47
CA ASP A 89 28.93 8.34 9.50
C ASP A 89 28.59 6.98 8.87
N ASP A 90 29.58 6.11 8.60
CA ASP A 90 29.59 4.65 8.33
C ASP A 90 28.42 3.95 7.57
N LEU A 91 27.43 4.69 7.10
CA LEU A 91 26.14 4.32 6.52
C LEU A 91 25.84 5.35 5.44
N GLU A 92 26.54 5.21 4.31
CA GLU A 92 26.27 6.00 3.12
C GLU A 92 24.93 5.56 2.52
N LEU A 93 23.86 6.26 2.88
CA LEU A 93 22.58 6.13 2.21
C LEU A 93 22.74 6.69 0.79
N GLN A 94 22.51 5.86 -0.21
CA GLN A 94 22.50 6.27 -1.61
C GLN A 94 21.47 7.40 -1.88
N ASP A 95 21.73 8.20 -2.91
CA ASP A 95 20.89 9.35 -3.26
C ASP A 95 19.48 8.93 -3.69
N ASP A 96 19.37 7.87 -4.50
CA ASP A 96 18.09 7.22 -4.86
C ASP A 96 17.85 5.99 -3.99
N VAL A 97 16.97 6.15 -3.00
CA VAL A 97 16.60 5.07 -2.07
C VAL A 97 15.55 4.10 -2.62
N PHE A 98 15.01 4.34 -3.82
CA PHE A 98 14.02 3.44 -4.46
C PHE A 98 14.67 2.33 -5.29
N THR A 99 15.89 2.54 -5.77
CA THR A 99 16.70 1.53 -6.46
C THR A 99 17.80 1.03 -5.55
N VAL A 100 18.37 -0.15 -5.80
CA VAL A 100 19.52 -0.66 -5.03
C VAL A 100 20.67 -0.83 -6.00
N SER A 101 21.75 -0.06 -5.77
CA SER A 101 23.00 -0.28 -6.50
C SER A 101 23.67 -1.57 -6.05
N GLN A 102 24.16 -2.37 -7.00
CA GLN A 102 24.95 -3.57 -6.71
C GLN A 102 26.34 -3.25 -6.16
N ASP A 103 26.79 -2.01 -6.30
CA ASP A 103 28.12 -1.54 -5.89
C ASP A 103 28.08 -0.61 -4.65
N GLY A 104 26.90 -0.40 -4.07
CA GLY A 104 26.72 0.51 -2.93
C GLY A 104 27.25 -0.04 -1.60
N ALA A 105 27.60 0.85 -0.67
CA ALA A 105 28.09 0.50 0.67
C ALA A 105 27.16 -0.48 1.43
N CYS A 106 25.84 -0.38 1.19
CA CYS A 106 24.80 -1.28 1.71
C CYS A 106 24.22 -2.17 0.61
N SER A 107 25.08 -2.78 -0.22
CA SER A 107 24.65 -3.78 -1.19
C SER A 107 23.92 -4.92 -0.48
N LEU A 108 22.63 -5.09 -0.76
CA LEU A 108 21.82 -6.21 -0.29
C LEU A 108 22.43 -7.52 -0.81
N LYS A 109 23.30 -8.14 0.00
CA LYS A 109 23.93 -9.43 -0.30
C LYS A 109 22.99 -10.62 -0.09
N MET A 110 21.77 -10.39 0.39
CA MET A 110 20.82 -11.45 0.75
C MET A 110 19.48 -11.26 0.05
N PHE A 111 19.13 -12.22 -0.79
CA PHE A 111 17.76 -12.50 -1.17
C PHE A 111 17.16 -13.36 -0.05
N PHE A 112 16.10 -12.88 0.61
CA PHE A 112 15.40 -13.65 1.63
C PHE A 112 14.42 -14.63 0.99
N ASN A 113 14.41 -15.86 1.47
CA ASN A 113 13.38 -16.85 1.19
C ASN A 113 12.57 -17.15 2.45
N GLU A 114 11.49 -17.90 2.30
CA GLU A 114 10.62 -18.30 3.42
C GLU A 114 11.37 -19.01 4.56
N SER A 115 12.47 -19.71 4.26
CA SER A 115 13.32 -20.39 5.25
C SER A 115 14.09 -19.45 6.18
N ASP A 116 14.32 -18.22 5.73
CA ASP A 116 15.12 -17.23 6.47
C ASP A 116 14.24 -16.44 7.46
N LEU A 117 12.92 -16.66 7.41
CA LEU A 117 11.92 -15.92 8.16
C LEU A 117 11.28 -16.79 9.24
N GLU A 118 10.73 -16.13 10.26
CA GLU A 118 9.88 -16.81 11.23
C GLU A 118 8.63 -17.40 10.58
N LYS A 119 8.13 -18.49 11.16
CA LYS A 119 6.92 -19.15 10.63
C LYS A 119 5.72 -18.23 10.81
N CYS A 120 4.95 -18.06 9.73
CA CYS A 120 3.71 -17.30 9.78
C CYS A 120 2.73 -17.87 10.81
N HIS A 121 2.12 -16.99 11.60
CA HIS A 121 1.08 -17.35 12.54
C HIS A 121 -0.15 -17.90 11.81
N LYS A 122 -0.78 -18.94 12.38
CA LYS A 122 -2.02 -19.49 11.82
C LYS A 122 -3.14 -18.45 11.85
N PRO A 123 -4.01 -18.41 10.83
CA PRO A 123 -5.14 -17.48 10.80
C PRO A 123 -6.04 -17.70 12.02
N LYS A 124 -6.34 -16.60 12.72
CA LYS A 124 -7.23 -16.60 13.89
C LYS A 124 -8.63 -16.16 13.45
N LYS A 125 -9.65 -16.86 13.93
CA LYS A 125 -11.04 -16.41 13.77
C LYS A 125 -11.42 -15.55 14.97
N TYR A 126 -11.98 -14.38 14.70
CA TYR A 126 -12.56 -13.53 15.73
C TYR A 126 -14.06 -13.74 15.76
N ASN A 127 -14.60 -14.06 16.94
CA ASN A 127 -16.03 -14.09 17.18
C ASN A 127 -16.40 -12.85 17.98
N PHE A 128 -17.03 -11.87 17.32
CA PHE A 128 -17.44 -10.61 17.94
C PHE A 128 -18.46 -10.77 19.06
N PHE A 129 -19.20 -11.88 19.07
CA PHE A 129 -20.22 -12.15 20.06
C PHE A 129 -19.72 -13.00 21.23
N LYS A 130 -18.45 -13.40 21.21
CA LYS A 130 -17.84 -14.21 22.26
C LYS A 130 -17.85 -13.47 23.60
N GLY A 131 -18.48 -14.07 24.61
CA GLY A 131 -18.66 -13.49 25.94
C GLY A 131 -19.90 -12.60 26.08
N SER A 132 -20.66 -12.38 25.00
CA SER A 132 -21.91 -11.61 25.01
C SER A 132 -23.15 -12.49 24.85
N GLU A 133 -22.99 -13.80 24.65
CA GLU A 133 -24.09 -14.72 24.36
C GLU A 133 -25.12 -14.74 25.49
N ILE A 134 -24.66 -14.92 26.73
CA ILE A 134 -25.54 -15.06 27.89
C ILE A 134 -26.21 -13.73 28.26
N PRO A 135 -25.49 -12.59 28.41
CA PRO A 135 -26.14 -11.31 28.69
C PRO A 135 -27.16 -10.91 27.62
N TYR A 136 -26.88 -11.19 26.34
CA TYR A 136 -27.80 -10.90 25.25
C TYR A 136 -29.10 -11.71 25.36
N ILE A 137 -29.01 -13.01 25.62
CA ILE A 137 -30.19 -13.87 25.85
C ILE A 137 -31.02 -13.33 27.03
N ILE A 138 -30.36 -12.99 28.15
CA ILE A 138 -31.03 -12.47 29.34
C ILE A 138 -31.78 -11.17 29.03
N ILE A 139 -31.11 -10.20 28.40
CA ILE A 139 -31.72 -8.89 28.07
C ILE A 139 -32.96 -9.09 27.20
N TRP A 140 -32.87 -9.88 26.13
CA TRP A 140 -34.00 -10.09 25.22
C TRP A 140 -35.12 -10.91 25.84
N THR A 141 -34.79 -11.85 26.72
CA THR A 141 -35.80 -12.60 27.50
C THR A 141 -36.54 -11.66 28.44
N CYS A 142 -35.82 -10.81 29.20
CA CYS A 142 -36.43 -9.81 30.09
C CYS A 142 -37.30 -8.82 29.32
N LEU A 143 -36.83 -8.29 28.18
CA LEU A 143 -37.61 -7.40 27.32
C LEU A 143 -38.88 -8.08 26.78
N GLY A 144 -38.79 -9.34 26.36
CA GLY A 144 -39.93 -10.12 25.88
C GLY A 144 -40.98 -10.44 26.96
N LEU A 145 -40.58 -10.43 28.24
CA LEU A 145 -41.48 -10.66 29.39
C LEU A 145 -42.17 -9.39 29.90
N LEU A 146 -41.68 -8.19 29.55
CA LEU A 146 -42.29 -6.90 29.90
C LEU A 146 -43.81 -6.78 29.66
N PRO A 147 -44.40 -7.23 28.53
CA PRO A 147 -45.84 -7.15 28.31
C PRO A 147 -46.66 -8.02 29.28
N PHE A 148 -46.09 -9.10 29.82
CA PHE A 148 -46.77 -9.98 30.79
C PHE A 148 -46.68 -9.47 32.23
N CYS A 149 -45.69 -8.61 32.54
CA CYS A 149 -45.56 -7.98 33.85
C CYS A 149 -46.52 -6.80 34.09
N LYS A 150 -47.21 -6.29 33.07
CA LYS A 150 -48.20 -5.19 33.21
C LYS A 150 -49.66 -5.65 33.43
N SER A 151 -49.92 -6.95 33.47
CA SER A 151 -51.27 -7.49 33.66
C SER A 151 -51.59 -7.88 35.13
N LEU A 152 -50.85 -7.33 36.10
CA LEU A 152 -51.12 -7.44 37.54
C LEU A 152 -51.47 -6.07 38.14
#